data_AF-A0A1Y4CYR1-F1
#
_entry.id   AF-A0A1Y4CYR1-F1
#
_cell.length_a   1.000
_cell.length_b   1.000
_cell.length_c   1.000
_cell.angle_alpha   90.00
_cell.angle_beta   90.00
_cell.angle_gamma   90.00
#
_symmetry.space_group_name_H-M   'P 1'
#
loop_
_entity.id
_entity.type
_entity.pdbx_description
1 polymer ?
#
loop_
_entity_poly.entity_id
_entity_poly.type
_entity_poly.pdbx_seq_one_letter_code
_entity_poly.pdbx_strand_id
1 'polypeptide(L)' 'MMPFDTQKHAQRLEQAGFTRRQAEVVTRVTQEIVAQNLVTRGELRTFERRLMLRLGALWAATSAVLAAFIILSAR' A
#
# COMPACT_ATOMS: atom_id res chain seq x y z
N MET A 1 6.36 -5.81 8.70
CA MET A 1 5.30 -6.75 8.27
C MET A 1 5.96 -8.11 8.17
N MET A 2 5.50 -9.12 8.92
CA MET A 2 6.08 -10.45 8.79
C MET A 2 5.66 -11.06 7.44
N PRO A 3 6.59 -11.70 6.70
CA PRO A 3 6.27 -12.39 5.46
C PRO A 3 5.27 -13.54 5.70
N PHE A 4 4.46 -13.85 4.69
CA PHE A 4 3.51 -14.95 4.77
C PHE A 4 4.26 -16.29 4.85
N ASP A 5 4.15 -16.97 5.99
CA ASP A 5 4.79 -18.25 6.25
C ASP A 5 3.93 -19.40 5.72
N THR A 6 4.29 -19.87 4.53
CA THR A 6 3.59 -20.94 3.81
C THR A 6 3.65 -22.26 4.56
N GLN A 7 4.77 -22.57 5.22
CA GLN A 7 4.96 -23.84 5.93
C GLN A 7 4.04 -23.90 7.15
N LYS A 8 4.03 -22.83 7.95
CA LYS A 8 3.18 -22.75 9.13
C LYS A 8 1.70 -22.71 8.77
N HIS A 9 1.34 -22.11 7.63
CA HIS A 9 -0.02 -22.11 7.12
C HIS A 9 -0.47 -23.52 6.71
N ALA A 10 0.35 -24.24 5.92
CA ALA A 10 0.06 -25.61 5.51
C ALA A 10 -0.08 -26.56 6.72
N GLN A 11 0.83 -26.46 7.70
CA GLN A 11 0.75 -27.26 8.93
C GLN A 11 -0.54 -27.03 9.71
N ARG A 12 -1.02 -25.79 9.80
CA ARG A 12 -2.29 -25.47 10.46
C ARG A 12 -3.48 -26.06 9.72
N LEU A 13 -3.44 -26.09 8.39
CA LEU A 13 -4.49 -26.70 7.58
C LEU A 13 -4.52 -28.23 7.78
N GLU A 14 -3.35 -28.88 7.80
CA GLU A 14 -3.26 -30.31 8.09
C GLU A 14 -3.78 -30.63 9.50
N GLN A 15 -3.45 -29.82 10.50
CA GLN A 15 -3.97 -29.94 11.88
C GLN A 15 -5.50 -29.75 11.95
N ALA A 16 -6.08 -28.99 11.02
CA ALA A 16 -7.53 -28.80 10.90
C ALA A 16 -8.23 -29.92 10.11
N GLY A 17 -7.50 -30.97 9.71
CA GLY A 17 -8.05 -32.13 9.01
C GLY A 17 -7.99 -32.05 7.49
N PHE A 18 -7.31 -31.05 6.92
CA PHE A 18 -7.05 -31.02 5.48
C PHE A 18 -6.01 -32.07 5.13
N THR A 19 -6.18 -32.74 4.00
CA THR A 19 -5.09 -33.57 3.45
C THR A 19 -3.93 -32.67 3.06
N ARG A 20 -2.71 -33.21 3.10
CA ARG A 20 -1.50 -32.49 2.68
C ARG A 20 -1.63 -31.79 1.33
N ARG A 21 -2.23 -32.47 0.35
CA ARG A 21 -2.45 -31.89 -0.99
C ARG A 21 -3.42 -30.71 -0.97
N GLN A 22 -4.49 -30.78 -0.17
CA GLN A 22 -5.40 -29.65 0.01
C GLN A 22 -4.70 -28.48 0.74
N ALA A 23 -3.94 -28.79 1.80
CA ALA A 23 -3.18 -27.79 2.53
C ALA A 23 -2.17 -27.05 1.63
N GLU A 24 -1.44 -27.78 0.78
CA GLU A 24 -0.51 -27.21 -0.20
C GLU A 24 -1.21 -26.31 -1.23
N VAL A 25 -2.35 -26.75 -1.77
CA VAL A 25 -3.12 -25.97 -2.75
C VAL A 25 -3.67 -24.68 -2.12
N VAL A 26 -4.30 -24.78 -0.95
CA VAL A 26 -4.87 -23.61 -0.26
C VAL A 26 -3.78 -22.63 0.14
N THR A 27 -2.64 -23.13 0.63
CA THR A 27 -1.48 -22.29 0.97
C THR A 27 -0.98 -21.52 -0.25
N ARG A 28 -0.86 -22.18 -1.40
CA ARG A 28 -0.39 -21.55 -2.65
C ARG A 28 -1.32 -20.44 -3.12
N VAL A 29 -2.62 -20.72 -3.17
CA VAL A 29 -3.64 -19.71 -3.54
C VAL A 29 -3.61 -18.54 -2.56
N THR A 30 -3.48 -18.82 -1.25
CA THR A 30 -3.40 -17.78 -0.23
C THR A 30 -2.14 -16.92 -0.40
N GLN A 31 -0.99 -17.53 -0.73
CA GLN A 31 0.23 -16.80 -1.01
C GLN A 31 0.08 -15.86 -2.23
N GLU A 32 -0.56 -16.32 -3.30
CA GLU A 32 -0.84 -15.50 -4.48
C GLU A 32 -1.73 -14.30 -4.14
N ILE A 33 -2.81 -14.51 -3.38
CA ILE A 33 -3.72 -13.44 -2.93
C ILE A 33 -2.98 -12.42 -2.05
N VAL A 34 -2.15 -12.88 -1.11
CA VAL A 34 -1.37 -11.98 -0.24
C VAL A 34 -0.36 -11.19 -1.06
N ALA A 35 0.34 -11.83 -2.00
CA ALA A 35 1.30 -11.16 -2.88
C ALA A 35 0.63 -10.09 -3.74
N GLN A 36 -0.52 -10.38 -4.36
CA GLN A 36 -1.29 -9.41 -5.14
C GLN A 36 -1.74 -8.22 -4.26
N ASN A 37 -2.26 -8.48 -3.07
CA ASN A 37 -2.67 -7.42 -2.15
C ASN A 37 -1.50 -6.53 -1.70
N LEU A 38 -0.31 -7.11 -1.49
CA LEU A 38 0.90 -6.36 -1.17
C LEU A 38 1.31 -5.42 -2.32
N VAL A 39 1.27 -5.91 -3.55
CA VAL A 39 1.53 -5.10 -4.75
C VAL A 39 0.53 -3.95 -4.85
N THR A 40 -0.77 -4.23 -4.77
CA THR A 40 -1.82 -3.20 -4.82
C THR A 40 -1.66 -2.14 -3.73
N ARG A 41 -1.34 -2.55 -2.49
CA ARG A 41 -1.08 -1.61 -1.39
C ARG A 41 0.18 -0.77 -1.62
N GLY A 42 1.20 -1.34 -2.25
CA GLY A 42 2.41 -0.62 -2.67
C GLY A 42 2.10 0.47 -3.70
N GLU A 43 1.30 0.14 -4.71
CA GLU A 43 0.83 1.08 -5.73
C GLU A 43 0.00 2.22 -5.11
N LEU A 44 -0.93 1.90 -4.20
CA LEU A 44 -1.74 2.90 -3.51
C LEU A 44 -0.89 3.88 -2.68
N ARG A 45 0.12 3.38 -1.95
CA ARG A 45 1.05 4.24 -1.18
C ARG A 45 1.88 5.14 -2.10
N THR A 46 2.28 4.64 -3.26
CA THR A 46 3.02 5.42 -4.24
C THR A 46 2.14 6.52 -4.83
N PHE A 47 0.88 6.19 -5.12
CA PHE A 47 -0.11 7.15 -5.58
C PHE A 47 -0.41 8.24 -4.53
N GLU A 48 -0.61 7.84 -3.27
CA GLU A 48 -0.83 8.74 -2.14
C GLU A 48 0.34 9.73 -1.98
N ARG A 49 1.59 9.25 -2.04
CA ARG A 49 2.78 10.13 -1.99
C ARG A 49 2.81 11.12 -3.14
N ARG A 50 2.51 10.68 -4.36
CA ARG A 50 2.47 11.58 -5.54
C ARG A 50 1.37 12.63 -5.39
N LEU A 51 0.20 12.25 -4.89
CA LEU A 51 -0.88 13.19 -4.61
C LEU A 51 -0.48 14.19 -3.53
N MET A 52 0.10 13.74 -2.43
CA MET A 52 0.54 14.60 -1.34
C MET A 52 1.57 15.63 -1.82
N LEU A 53 2.53 15.22 -2.66
CA LEU A 53 3.50 16.13 -3.27
C LEU A 53 2.83 17.15 -4.20
N ARG A 54 1.92 16.71 -5.08
CA ARG A 54 1.22 17.61 -6.01
C ARG A 54 0.34 18.62 -5.28
N LEU A 55 -0.42 18.16 -4.29
CA LEU A 55 -1.27 19.03 -3.48
C LEU A 55 -0.42 19.99 -2.65
N GLY A 56 0.65 19.52 -2.02
CA GLY A 56 1.59 20.37 -1.29
C GLY A 56 2.21 21.46 -2.17
N ALA A 57 2.62 21.10 -3.39
CA ALA A 57 3.14 22.06 -4.38
C ALA A 57 2.07 23.09 -4.79
N LEU A 58 0.82 22.67 -4.98
CA LEU A 58 -0.28 23.56 -5.33
C LEU A 58 -0.62 24.54 -4.20
N TRP A 59 -0.60 24.08 -2.95
CA TRP A 59 -0.76 24.93 -1.77
C TRP A 59 0.40 25.93 -1.65
N ALA A 60 1.64 25.47 -1.83
CA ALA A 60 2.81 26.34 -1.80
C ALA A 60 2.75 27.43 -2.89
N ALA A 61 2.38 27.05 -4.12
CA ALA A 61 2.21 27.98 -5.23
C ALA A 61 1.12 29.02 -4.94
N THR A 62 -0.04 28.58 -4.44
CA THR A 62 -1.15 29.48 -4.09
C THR A 62 -0.74 30.47 -3.00
N SER A 63 -0.09 29.99 -1.93
CA SER A 63 0.41 30.85 -0.85
C SER A 63 1.47 31.84 -1.33
N ALA A 64 2.36 31.42 -2.24
CA ALA A 64 3.38 32.30 -2.80
C ALA A 64 2.77 33.42 -3.65
N VAL A 65 1.74 33.10 -4.46
CA VAL A 65 1.00 34.10 -5.25
C VAL A 65 0.31 35.11 -4.34
N LEU A 66 -0.37 34.64 -3.29
CA LEU A 66 -1.02 35.52 -2.31
C LEU A 66 -0.01 36.42 -1.60
N ALA A 67 1.12 35.87 -1.17
CA ALA A 67 2.18 36.65 -0.53
C ALA A 67 2.74 37.73 -1.47
N ALA A 68 3.01 37.38 -2.73
CA ALA A 68 3.47 38.33 -3.74
C ALA A 68 2.45 39.45 -3.99
N PHE A 69 1.16 39.12 -4.05
CA PHE A 69 0.09 40.10 -4.20
C PHE A 69 0.04 41.09 -3.02
N ILE A 70 0.11 40.59 -1.78
CA ILE A 70 0.11 41.44 -0.58
C ILE A 70 1.31 42.40 -0.61
N ILE A 71 2.51 41.88 -0.89
CA ILE A 71 3.73 42.68 -0.97
C ILE A 71 3.62 43.77 -2.05
N LEU A 72 3.03 43.45 -3.20
CA LEU A 72 2.85 44.41 -4.28
C LEU A 72 1.81 45.49 -3.93
N SER A 73 0.72 45.13 -3.25
CA SER A 73 -0.33 46.06 -2.83
C SER A 73 0.05 47.00 -1.69
N ALA A 74 1.08 46.65 -0.91
CA ALA A 74 1.60 47.45 0.20
C ALA A 74 2.70 48.44 -0.22
N ARG A 75 3.10 48.43 -1.51
CA ARG A 75 4.02 49.37 -2.13
C ARG A 75 3.26 50.51 -2.81
#